data_AF-X1BI01-F1
#
_entry.id   AF-X1BI01-F1
#
_cell.length_a   1.000
_cell.length_b   1.000
_cell.length_c   1.000
_cell.angle_alpha   90.00
_cell.angle_beta   90.00
_cell.angle_gamma   90.00
#
_symmetry.space_group_name_H-M   'P 1'
#
loop_
_entity.id
_entity.type
_entity.pdbx_description
1 polymer ?
#
loop_
_entity_poly.entity_id
_entity_poly.type
_entity_poly.pdbx_seq_one_letter_code
_entity_poly.pdbx_strand_id
1 'polypeptide(L)'
;LIKLGKYLEAKAKGQTSEAIKKLMGLRAKTARVIRDGEEVEIPADEVQVGDIVSVRPGEKIAVDGIVIDGHSSIDESMVTGESLPVEKGPGDPVIGATLNKLGLIKFEATKVGKETALAQIIQLVEQAQGSKAPIQKLADQVSGIFVPAVLAIAAITFLVWYFLIPLPINSEVNLFTRALINMVAVLVIACPCAMGLATPTAVMVGTGKGAEMGILFKSSEALERAGGTTSVVLDKTGTITRGQPAVTDLITLEPSILLQAGGQGAAVAEYPRVQQDNEILRLAASLEKGSEHPLGEAIVAEAGERGLVLSEPESFKAEVGYGVEGQVDGHKILVGNLRMMSAHGLNLNGLAESV
;
A
#
# COMPACT_ATOMS: atom_id res chain seq x y z
N LEU A 1 31.19 -24.30 -17.41
CA LEU A 1 29.75 -24.30 -17.04
C LEU A 1 29.49 -23.59 -15.70
N ILE A 2 30.17 -23.94 -14.60
CA ILE A 2 29.98 -23.28 -13.28
C ILE A 2 30.18 -21.75 -13.32
N LYS A 3 31.23 -21.26 -13.99
CA LYS A 3 31.46 -19.81 -14.15
C LYS A 3 30.35 -19.10 -14.94
N LEU A 4 29.79 -19.77 -15.95
CA LEU A 4 28.66 -19.25 -16.73
C LEU A 4 27.40 -19.18 -15.86
N GLY A 5 27.16 -20.20 -15.02
CA GLY A 5 26.08 -20.18 -14.04
C GLY A 5 26.20 -19.01 -13.06
N LYS A 6 27.36 -18.82 -12.44
CA LYS A 6 27.62 -17.66 -11.57
C LYS A 6 27.49 -16.32 -12.30
N TYR A 7 27.87 -16.26 -13.58
CA TYR A 7 27.67 -15.07 -14.40
C TYR A 7 26.18 -14.79 -14.67
N LEU A 8 25.39 -15.82 -14.98
CA LEU A 8 23.93 -15.67 -15.17
C LEU A 8 23.24 -15.27 -13.86
N GLU A 9 23.66 -15.81 -12.73
CA GLU A 9 23.18 -15.40 -11.39
C GLU A 9 23.51 -13.93 -11.12
N ALA A 10 24.75 -13.52 -11.37
CA ALA A 10 25.19 -12.14 -11.20
C ALA A 10 24.47 -11.20 -12.16
N LYS A 11 24.20 -11.63 -13.40
CA LYS A 11 23.45 -10.87 -14.40
C LYS A 11 21.99 -10.71 -13.98
N ALA A 12 21.34 -11.76 -13.49
CA ALA A 12 20.00 -11.68 -12.93
C ALA A 12 19.94 -10.72 -11.75
N LYS A 13 20.89 -10.85 -10.79
CA LYS A 13 21.05 -9.90 -9.66
C LYS A 13 21.18 -8.46 -10.15
N GLY A 14 22.00 -8.24 -11.19
CA GLY A 14 22.19 -6.93 -11.81
C GLY A 14 20.94 -6.36 -12.46
N GLN A 15 20.14 -7.17 -13.16
CA GLN A 15 18.89 -6.73 -13.80
C GLN A 15 17.83 -6.30 -12.78
N THR A 16 17.80 -6.94 -11.61
CA THR A 16 16.85 -6.55 -10.56
C THR A 16 17.39 -5.38 -9.74
N SER A 17 18.71 -5.25 -9.58
CA SER A 17 19.32 -3.99 -9.14
C SER A 17 19.01 -2.84 -10.11
N GLU A 18 18.81 -3.09 -11.42
CA GLU A 18 18.34 -2.05 -12.34
C GLU A 18 16.90 -1.63 -12.07
N ALA A 19 15.99 -2.54 -11.73
CA ALA A 19 14.62 -2.17 -11.35
C ALA A 19 14.62 -1.27 -10.10
N ILE A 20 15.43 -1.61 -9.09
CA ILE A 20 15.63 -0.74 -7.91
C ILE A 20 16.27 0.59 -8.32
N LYS A 21 17.29 0.59 -9.18
CA LYS A 21 17.91 1.83 -9.69
C LYS A 21 16.92 2.70 -10.44
N LYS A 22 15.98 2.12 -11.20
CA LYS A 22 14.92 2.86 -11.86
C LYS A 22 14.03 3.54 -10.83
N LEU A 23 13.62 2.83 -9.77
CA LEU A 23 12.88 3.40 -8.64
C LEU A 23 13.67 4.53 -7.95
N MET A 24 14.96 4.34 -7.69
CA MET A 24 15.83 5.39 -7.15
C MET A 24 15.93 6.60 -8.08
N GLY A 25 15.93 6.38 -9.40
CA GLY A 25 15.91 7.44 -10.42
C GLY A 25 14.58 8.21 -10.49
N LEU A 26 13.51 7.70 -9.87
CA LEU A 26 12.25 8.43 -9.77
C LEU A 26 12.32 9.55 -8.74
N ARG A 27 13.16 9.42 -7.71
CA ARG A 27 13.31 10.41 -6.64
C ARG A 27 13.75 11.78 -7.20
N ALA A 28 13.12 12.85 -6.73
CA ALA A 28 13.60 14.20 -7.00
C ALA A 28 14.95 14.44 -6.28
N LYS A 29 15.86 15.18 -6.91
CA LYS A 29 17.17 15.50 -6.32
C LYS A 29 17.14 16.76 -5.46
N THR A 30 16.31 17.71 -5.85
CA THR A 30 16.13 19.00 -5.17
C THR A 30 14.66 19.19 -4.84
N ALA A 31 14.40 20.05 -3.86
CA ALA A 31 13.09 20.50 -3.45
C ALA A 31 13.14 22.02 -3.28
N ARG A 32 12.04 22.69 -3.63
CA ARG A 32 11.91 24.14 -3.46
C ARG A 32 11.09 24.41 -2.21
N VAL A 33 11.76 24.85 -1.14
CA VAL A 33 11.16 25.07 0.17
C VAL A 33 10.97 26.56 0.39
N ILE A 34 9.86 26.95 1.03
CA ILE A 34 9.59 28.33 1.44
C ILE A 34 10.04 28.48 2.89
N ARG A 35 11.13 29.22 3.12
CA ARG A 35 11.62 29.59 4.46
C ARG A 35 11.74 31.11 4.55
N ASP A 36 11.28 31.67 5.66
CA ASP A 36 11.25 33.13 5.87
C ASP A 36 10.54 33.93 4.76
N GLY A 37 9.59 33.30 4.06
CA GLY A 37 8.83 33.89 2.96
C GLY A 37 9.53 33.87 1.58
N GLU A 38 10.74 33.33 1.49
CA GLU A 38 11.48 33.19 0.23
C GLU A 38 11.54 31.73 -0.25
N GLU A 39 11.46 31.53 -1.58
CA GLU A 39 11.65 30.21 -2.20
C GLU A 39 13.15 29.89 -2.32
N VAL A 40 13.62 28.87 -1.59
CA VAL A 40 14.99 28.37 -1.64
C VAL A 40 15.01 26.95 -2.19
N GLU A 41 15.85 26.69 -3.19
CA GLU A 41 16.06 25.34 -3.70
C GLU A 41 17.14 24.63 -2.88
N ILE A 42 16.78 23.53 -2.23
CA ILE A 42 17.67 22.72 -1.39
C ILE A 42 17.70 21.25 -1.88
N PRO A 43 18.72 20.46 -1.52
CA PRO A 43 18.71 19.02 -1.76
C PRO A 43 17.50 18.35 -1.10
N ALA A 44 16.89 17.37 -1.77
CA ALA A 44 15.72 16.65 -1.24
C ALA A 44 16.00 15.89 0.08
N ASP A 45 17.28 15.65 0.40
CA ASP A 45 17.72 15.05 1.67
C ASP A 45 17.76 16.05 2.84
N GLU A 46 17.72 17.36 2.57
CA GLU A 46 17.76 18.42 3.60
C GLU A 46 16.37 18.96 3.98
N VAL A 47 15.32 18.46 3.32
CA VAL A 47 13.93 18.79 3.65
C VAL A 47 13.56 18.16 5.00
N GLN A 48 12.97 18.97 5.87
CA GLN A 48 12.54 18.56 7.21
C GLN A 48 11.01 18.45 7.27
N VAL A 49 10.50 17.67 8.22
CA VAL A 49 9.07 17.62 8.51
C VAL A 49 8.61 19.01 8.95
N GLY A 50 7.48 19.48 8.40
CA GLY A 50 6.95 20.83 8.60
C GLY A 50 7.47 21.89 7.62
N ASP A 51 8.45 21.57 6.77
CA ASP A 51 8.85 22.47 5.68
C ASP A 51 7.70 22.63 4.68
N ILE A 52 7.46 23.86 4.22
CA ILE A 52 6.49 24.14 3.14
C ILE A 52 7.22 24.04 1.80
N VAL A 53 6.79 23.10 0.96
CA VAL A 53 7.39 22.83 -0.34
C VAL A 53 6.48 23.35 -1.45
N SER A 54 7.06 24.13 -2.38
CA SER A 54 6.39 24.68 -3.57
C SER A 54 6.72 23.81 -4.78
N VAL A 55 5.70 23.29 -5.46
CA VAL A 55 5.88 22.43 -6.65
C VAL A 55 5.15 23.03 -7.84
N ARG A 56 5.88 23.23 -8.94
CA ARG A 56 5.37 23.82 -10.18
C ARG A 56 4.86 22.73 -11.14
N PRO A 57 4.05 23.12 -12.15
CA PRO A 57 3.64 22.18 -13.20
C PRO A 57 4.85 21.52 -13.88
N GLY A 58 4.83 20.20 -14.01
CA GLY A 58 5.91 19.40 -14.59
C GLY A 58 7.04 19.02 -13.64
N GLU A 59 7.02 19.49 -12.39
CA GLU A 59 8.01 19.11 -11.38
C GLU A 59 7.61 17.82 -10.64
N LYS A 60 8.61 17.10 -10.14
CA LYS A 60 8.40 15.93 -9.28
C LYS A 60 8.26 16.36 -7.83
N ILE A 61 7.37 15.69 -7.11
CA ILE A 61 7.22 15.87 -5.67
C ILE A 61 8.41 15.22 -4.97
N ALA A 62 9.12 15.96 -4.11
CA ALA A 62 10.37 15.49 -3.53
C ALA A 62 10.21 14.57 -2.32
N VAL A 63 9.20 14.83 -1.48
CA VAL A 63 8.91 14.14 -0.22
C VAL A 63 7.40 13.99 -0.04
N ASP A 64 6.94 13.17 0.91
CA ASP A 64 5.51 13.01 1.15
C ASP A 64 4.98 14.16 2.02
N GLY A 65 3.73 14.55 1.83
CA GLY A 65 3.16 15.69 2.53
C GLY A 65 1.65 15.84 2.37
N ILE A 66 1.12 16.96 2.87
CA ILE A 66 -0.29 17.34 2.76
C ILE A 66 -0.38 18.70 2.08
N VAL A 67 -1.21 18.84 1.05
CA VAL A 67 -1.40 20.11 0.34
C VAL A 67 -2.04 21.13 1.30
N ILE A 68 -1.48 22.34 1.32
CA ILE A 68 -1.99 23.45 2.13
C ILE A 68 -2.55 24.58 1.26
N ASP A 69 -2.11 24.68 0.00
CA ASP A 69 -2.52 25.73 -0.94
C ASP A 69 -2.36 25.27 -2.39
N GLY A 70 -3.23 25.75 -3.27
CA GLY A 70 -3.28 25.36 -4.69
C GLY A 70 -4.07 24.09 -4.98
N HIS A 71 -4.31 23.86 -6.27
CA HIS A 71 -4.98 22.67 -6.80
C HIS A 71 -4.22 22.16 -8.03
N SER A 72 -4.09 20.84 -8.17
CA SER A 72 -3.46 20.24 -9.33
C SER A 72 -3.84 18.78 -9.53
N SER A 73 -3.66 18.30 -10.77
CA SER A 73 -3.63 16.87 -11.08
C SER A 73 -2.23 16.29 -10.93
N ILE A 74 -2.12 15.18 -10.20
CA ILE A 74 -0.86 14.51 -9.92
C ILE A 74 -0.85 13.13 -10.56
N ASP A 75 0.22 12.83 -11.30
CA ASP A 75 0.46 11.51 -11.87
C ASP A 75 1.10 10.58 -10.83
N GLU A 76 0.28 9.72 -10.25
CA GLU A 76 0.74 8.72 -9.28
C GLU A 76 1.07 7.36 -9.92
N SER A 77 0.97 7.24 -11.26
CA SER A 77 1.09 5.96 -11.99
C SER A 77 2.39 5.20 -11.69
N MET A 78 3.48 5.91 -11.43
CA MET A 78 4.79 5.32 -11.14
C MET A 78 4.86 4.65 -9.76
N VAL A 79 3.97 5.00 -8.83
CA VAL A 79 3.95 4.47 -7.46
C VAL A 79 2.73 3.59 -7.22
N THR A 80 1.55 4.02 -7.67
CA THR A 80 0.28 3.30 -7.46
C THR A 80 -0.06 2.35 -8.61
N GLY A 81 0.49 2.57 -9.81
CA GLY A 81 0.14 1.82 -11.02
C GLY A 81 -1.16 2.30 -11.70
N GLU A 82 -1.87 3.27 -11.11
CA GLU A 82 -3.10 3.81 -11.69
C GLU A 82 -2.77 4.79 -12.83
N SER A 83 -3.39 4.61 -14.00
CA SER A 83 -3.01 5.36 -15.21
C SER A 83 -3.61 6.76 -15.31
N LEU A 84 -4.65 7.06 -14.53
CA LEU A 84 -5.31 8.36 -14.54
C LEU A 84 -4.72 9.27 -13.45
N PRO A 85 -4.40 10.54 -13.77
CA PRO A 85 -4.00 11.51 -12.77
C PRO A 85 -5.10 11.73 -11.73
N VAL A 86 -4.68 11.95 -10.49
CA VAL A 86 -5.58 12.20 -9.35
C VAL A 86 -5.59 13.70 -9.06
N GLU A 87 -6.77 14.30 -8.94
CA GLU A 87 -6.93 15.70 -8.53
C GLU A 87 -6.61 15.84 -7.03
N LYS A 88 -5.88 16.89 -6.68
CA LYS A 88 -5.45 17.19 -5.31
C LYS A 88 -5.69 18.66 -4.98
N GLY A 89 -6.26 18.91 -3.82
CA GLY A 89 -6.46 20.24 -3.22
C GLY A 89 -6.04 20.29 -1.75
N PRO A 90 -6.27 21.42 -1.06
CA PRO A 90 -5.90 21.58 0.34
C PRO A 90 -6.49 20.47 1.23
N GLY A 91 -5.64 19.85 2.05
CA GLY A 91 -5.99 18.70 2.89
C GLY A 91 -5.64 17.34 2.28
N ASP A 92 -5.42 17.26 0.97
CA ASP A 92 -5.09 15.98 0.33
C ASP A 92 -3.63 15.58 0.51
N PRO A 93 -3.34 14.27 0.67
CA PRO A 93 -1.98 13.77 0.74
C PRO A 93 -1.32 13.72 -0.65
N VAL A 94 -0.02 14.05 -0.67
CA VAL A 94 0.85 13.91 -1.84
C VAL A 94 2.01 12.97 -1.55
N ILE A 95 2.36 12.18 -2.56
CA ILE A 95 3.38 11.13 -2.45
C ILE A 95 4.64 11.56 -3.20
N GLY A 96 5.81 11.37 -2.59
CA GLY A 96 7.09 11.64 -3.21
C GLY A 96 7.32 10.81 -4.48
N ALA A 97 8.09 11.37 -5.41
CA ALA A 97 8.41 10.86 -6.74
C ALA A 97 7.25 10.78 -7.75
N THR A 98 6.06 11.25 -7.37
CA THR A 98 4.95 11.49 -8.30
C THR A 98 5.17 12.79 -9.09
N LEU A 99 4.48 12.94 -10.23
CA LEU A 99 4.66 14.08 -11.12
C LEU A 99 3.48 15.05 -11.01
N ASN A 100 3.75 16.29 -10.64
CA ASN A 100 2.75 17.35 -10.66
C ASN A 100 2.45 17.74 -12.12
N LYS A 101 1.22 17.61 -12.62
CA LYS A 101 0.88 17.94 -14.01
C LYS A 101 0.46 19.39 -14.19
N LEU A 102 -0.63 19.81 -13.53
CA LEU A 102 -1.36 21.03 -13.88
C LEU A 102 -1.65 21.89 -12.65
N GLY A 103 -0.88 22.93 -12.44
CA GLY A 103 -1.08 23.87 -11.32
C GLY A 103 0.14 23.95 -10.42
N LEU A 104 0.20 25.04 -9.67
CA LEU A 104 1.18 25.20 -8.59
C LEU A 104 0.50 24.75 -7.30
N ILE A 105 1.18 23.87 -6.57
CA ILE A 105 0.73 23.44 -5.25
C ILE A 105 1.81 23.77 -4.22
N LYS A 106 1.37 24.09 -3.02
CA LYS A 106 2.22 24.14 -1.83
C LYS A 106 1.73 23.08 -0.87
N PHE A 107 2.66 22.32 -0.31
CA PHE A 107 2.35 21.27 0.63
C PHE A 107 3.29 21.31 1.82
N GLU A 108 2.82 20.89 2.98
CA GLU A 108 3.63 20.72 4.17
C GLU A 108 4.22 19.29 4.18
N ALA A 109 5.54 19.18 4.34
CA ALA A 109 6.22 17.90 4.37
C ALA A 109 5.88 17.12 5.65
N THR A 110 5.36 15.88 5.50
CA THR A 110 4.97 15.03 6.63
C THR A 110 5.92 13.84 6.81
N LYS A 111 6.46 13.28 5.73
CA LYS A 111 7.43 12.18 5.78
C LYS A 111 8.60 12.46 4.85
N VAL A 112 9.81 12.38 5.38
CA VAL A 112 11.06 12.70 4.66
C VAL A 112 12.06 11.55 4.73
N GLY A 113 13.03 11.54 3.82
CA GLY A 113 14.08 10.53 3.78
C GLY A 113 13.54 9.09 3.75
N LYS A 114 13.89 8.29 4.78
CA LYS A 114 13.53 6.86 4.88
C LYS A 114 12.07 6.60 5.17
N GLU A 115 11.32 7.61 5.61
CA GLU A 115 9.91 7.47 5.97
C GLU A 115 8.98 7.68 4.77
N THR A 116 9.50 8.17 3.65
CA THR A 116 8.75 8.34 2.41
C THR A 116 8.24 7.00 1.87
N ALA A 117 7.08 7.02 1.21
CA ALA A 117 6.48 5.84 0.59
C ALA A 117 7.47 5.13 -0.35
N LEU A 118 8.16 5.89 -1.21
CA LEU A 118 9.16 5.31 -2.13
C LEU A 118 10.33 4.64 -1.38
N ALA A 119 10.84 5.24 -0.31
CA ALA A 119 11.91 4.65 0.48
C ALA A 119 11.46 3.35 1.17
N GLN A 120 10.23 3.32 1.67
CA GLN A 120 9.62 2.10 2.22
C GLN A 120 9.46 1.00 1.16
N ILE A 121 9.04 1.35 -0.05
CA ILE A 121 8.95 0.41 -1.18
C ILE A 121 10.33 -0.18 -1.49
N ILE A 122 11.37 0.66 -1.61
CA ILE A 122 12.75 0.21 -1.88
C ILE A 122 13.22 -0.75 -0.77
N GLN A 123 13.01 -0.39 0.49
CA GLN A 123 13.42 -1.22 1.64
C GLN A 123 12.71 -2.58 1.65
N LEU A 124 11.41 -2.62 1.32
CA LEU A 124 10.66 -3.87 1.24
C LEU A 124 11.16 -4.77 0.11
N VAL A 125 11.49 -4.21 -1.05
CA VAL A 125 12.05 -4.96 -2.19
C VAL A 125 13.44 -5.52 -1.85
N GLU A 126 14.30 -4.74 -1.19
CA GLU A 126 15.62 -5.21 -0.74
C GLU A 126 15.51 -6.35 0.28
N GLN A 127 14.60 -6.23 1.26
CA GLN A 127 14.34 -7.29 2.25
C GLN A 127 13.85 -8.58 1.57
N ALA A 128 12.97 -8.46 0.58
CA ALA A 128 12.45 -9.61 -0.15
C ALA A 128 13.56 -10.36 -0.91
N GLN A 129 14.48 -9.63 -1.54
CA GLN A 129 15.61 -10.21 -2.28
C GLN A 129 16.61 -10.97 -1.39
N GLY A 130 16.74 -10.57 -0.13
CA GLY A 130 17.60 -11.25 0.85
C GLY A 130 17.03 -12.56 1.39
N SER A 131 15.75 -12.85 1.13
CA SER A 131 15.03 -13.98 1.72
C SER A 131 15.14 -15.28 0.89
N LYS A 132 15.43 -16.41 1.55
CA LYS A 132 15.49 -17.73 0.89
C LYS A 132 14.10 -18.29 0.62
N ALA A 133 13.89 -18.79 -0.61
CA ALA A 133 12.62 -19.32 -1.05
C ALA A 133 12.38 -20.78 -0.57
N PRO A 134 11.14 -21.22 -0.34
CA PRO A 134 10.80 -22.60 0.02
C PRO A 134 11.29 -23.62 -1.01
N ILE A 135 11.18 -23.34 -2.32
CA ILE A 135 11.67 -24.27 -3.33
C ILE A 135 13.21 -24.36 -3.35
N GLN A 136 13.93 -23.37 -2.82
CA GLN A 136 15.37 -23.49 -2.57
C GLN A 136 15.65 -24.56 -1.50
N LYS A 137 14.77 -24.70 -0.49
CA LYS A 137 14.85 -25.79 0.48
C LYS A 137 14.58 -27.15 -0.16
N LEU A 138 13.69 -27.23 -1.16
CA LEU A 138 13.47 -28.46 -1.93
C LEU A 138 14.72 -28.83 -2.74
N ALA A 139 15.39 -27.86 -3.37
CA ALA A 139 16.66 -28.10 -4.05
C ALA A 139 17.77 -28.57 -3.08
N ASP A 140 17.81 -28.01 -1.87
CA ASP A 140 18.73 -28.43 -0.81
C ASP A 140 18.43 -29.87 -0.32
N GLN A 141 17.14 -30.23 -0.15
CA GLN A 141 16.73 -31.59 0.21
C GLN A 141 17.05 -32.60 -0.88
N VAL A 142 16.77 -32.28 -2.15
CA VAL A 142 17.13 -33.12 -3.29
C VAL A 142 18.64 -33.32 -3.33
N SER A 143 19.43 -32.25 -3.16
CA SER A 143 20.90 -32.34 -3.11
C SER A 143 21.39 -33.21 -1.95
N GLY A 144 20.74 -33.15 -0.79
CA GLY A 144 21.05 -33.96 0.38
C GLY A 144 20.90 -35.47 0.17
N ILE A 145 20.02 -35.90 -0.74
CA ILE A 145 19.82 -37.32 -1.09
C ILE A 145 20.64 -37.68 -2.35
N PHE A 146 20.66 -36.78 -3.33
CA PHE A 146 21.27 -37.00 -4.64
C PHE A 146 22.80 -37.12 -4.56
N VAL A 147 23.47 -36.28 -3.76
CA VAL A 147 24.94 -36.32 -3.64
C VAL A 147 25.44 -37.66 -3.06
N PRO A 148 24.91 -38.16 -1.92
CA PRO A 148 25.29 -39.48 -1.43
C PRO A 148 25.00 -40.61 -2.42
N ALA A 149 23.85 -40.57 -3.11
CA ALA A 149 23.49 -41.60 -4.09
C ALA A 149 24.47 -41.64 -5.28
N VAL A 150 24.84 -40.49 -5.83
CA VAL A 150 25.80 -40.38 -6.93
C VAL A 150 27.19 -40.85 -6.50
N LEU A 151 27.65 -40.51 -5.29
CA LEU A 151 28.91 -41.00 -4.75
C LEU A 151 28.92 -42.52 -4.61
N ALA A 152 27.82 -43.11 -4.13
CA ALA A 152 27.67 -44.55 -4.04
C ALA A 152 27.71 -45.22 -5.41
N ILE A 153 26.97 -44.69 -6.40
CA ILE A 153 26.96 -45.22 -7.77
C ILE A 153 28.34 -45.09 -8.42
N ALA A 154 29.04 -43.97 -8.23
CA ALA A 154 30.40 -43.77 -8.74
C ALA A 154 31.38 -44.78 -8.11
N ALA A 155 31.32 -45.00 -6.79
CA ALA A 155 32.14 -46.00 -6.10
C ALA A 155 31.83 -47.42 -6.59
N ILE A 156 30.55 -47.78 -6.76
CA ILE A 156 30.14 -49.06 -7.33
C ILE A 156 30.71 -49.20 -8.75
N THR A 157 30.58 -48.18 -9.59
CA THR A 157 31.09 -48.17 -10.96
C THR A 157 32.60 -48.41 -11.01
N PHE A 158 33.35 -47.76 -10.10
CA PHE A 158 34.79 -48.01 -9.94
C PHE A 158 35.08 -49.47 -9.59
N LEU A 159 34.40 -50.02 -8.58
CA LEU A 159 34.61 -51.39 -8.12
C LEU A 159 34.28 -52.42 -9.21
N VAL A 160 33.16 -52.27 -9.93
CA VAL A 160 32.80 -53.20 -11.00
C VAL A 160 33.83 -53.14 -12.12
N TRP A 161 34.26 -51.94 -12.55
CA TRP A 161 35.18 -51.83 -13.69
C TRP A 161 36.62 -52.21 -13.36
N TYR A 162 36.98 -52.18 -12.07
CA TYR A 162 38.27 -52.62 -11.56
C TYR A 162 38.31 -54.13 -11.33
N PHE A 163 37.27 -54.75 -10.77
CA PHE A 163 37.30 -56.17 -10.38
C PHE A 163 36.61 -57.13 -11.35
N LEU A 164 35.53 -56.72 -12.01
CA LEU A 164 34.64 -57.64 -12.75
C LEU A 164 34.83 -57.57 -14.27
N ILE A 165 35.37 -56.48 -14.80
CA ILE A 165 35.54 -56.31 -16.26
C ILE A 165 37.02 -56.39 -16.62
N PRO A 166 37.49 -57.41 -17.36
CA PRO A 166 38.87 -57.46 -17.86
C PRO A 166 39.13 -56.41 -18.95
N LEU A 167 40.40 -56.13 -19.23
CA LEU A 167 40.81 -55.25 -20.31
C LEU A 167 40.75 -55.96 -21.68
N PRO A 168 40.35 -55.26 -22.76
CA PRO A 168 40.56 -55.74 -24.11
C PRO A 168 42.04 -55.98 -24.40
N ILE A 169 42.38 -56.98 -25.21
CA ILE A 169 43.76 -57.40 -25.50
C ILE A 169 44.63 -56.26 -26.10
N ASN A 170 44.01 -55.24 -26.70
CA ASN A 170 44.68 -54.11 -27.36
C ASN A 170 44.51 -52.75 -26.64
N SER A 171 44.20 -52.74 -25.34
CA SER A 171 43.98 -51.47 -24.64
C SER A 171 45.28 -50.80 -24.18
N GLU A 172 45.49 -49.55 -24.58
CA GLU A 172 46.63 -48.70 -24.18
C GLU A 172 46.55 -48.20 -22.72
N VAL A 173 45.47 -48.52 -22.00
CA VAL A 173 45.16 -47.96 -20.69
C VAL A 173 45.07 -49.05 -19.62
N ASN A 174 45.68 -48.80 -18.47
CA ASN A 174 45.64 -49.70 -17.31
C ASN A 174 44.22 -49.81 -16.72
N LEU A 175 43.94 -50.95 -16.06
CA LEU A 175 42.63 -51.31 -15.49
C LEU A 175 42.15 -50.26 -14.48
N PHE A 176 43.06 -49.81 -13.62
CA PHE A 176 42.83 -48.73 -12.65
C PHE A 176 42.43 -47.42 -13.35
N THR A 177 43.18 -47.01 -14.38
CA THR A 177 42.92 -45.78 -15.12
C THR A 177 41.55 -45.82 -15.78
N ARG A 178 41.16 -46.96 -16.39
CA ARG A 178 39.83 -47.12 -16.99
C ARG A 178 38.72 -47.03 -15.94
N ALA A 179 38.86 -47.70 -14.80
CA ALA A 179 37.89 -47.64 -13.71
C ALA A 179 37.75 -46.20 -13.16
N LEU A 180 38.87 -45.50 -12.99
CA LEU A 180 38.90 -44.11 -12.53
C LEU A 180 38.23 -43.16 -13.54
N ILE A 181 38.49 -43.33 -14.84
CA ILE A 181 37.84 -42.52 -15.90
C ILE A 181 36.31 -42.70 -15.84
N ASN A 182 35.82 -43.92 -15.68
CA ASN A 182 34.37 -44.18 -15.62
C ASN A 182 33.73 -43.65 -14.33
N MET A 183 34.40 -43.80 -13.18
CA MET A 183 33.97 -43.18 -11.92
C MET A 183 33.85 -41.65 -12.05
N VAL A 184 34.89 -41.00 -12.59
CA VAL A 184 34.90 -39.55 -12.80
C VAL A 184 33.84 -39.14 -13.81
N ALA A 185 33.61 -39.92 -14.88
CA ALA A 185 32.56 -39.65 -15.85
C ALA A 185 31.16 -39.62 -15.21
N VAL A 186 30.85 -40.59 -14.34
CA VAL A 186 29.59 -40.60 -13.57
C VAL A 186 29.45 -39.35 -12.69
N LEU A 187 30.51 -38.97 -11.96
CA LEU A 187 30.51 -37.77 -11.11
C LEU A 187 30.32 -36.47 -11.91
N VAL A 188 30.97 -36.37 -13.08
CA VAL A 188 30.89 -35.18 -13.95
C VAL A 188 29.51 -35.04 -14.59
N ILE A 189 28.94 -36.14 -15.09
CA ILE A 189 27.62 -36.15 -15.75
C ILE A 189 26.50 -35.83 -14.73
N ALA A 190 26.64 -36.29 -13.49
CA ALA A 190 25.62 -36.11 -12.46
C ALA A 190 25.52 -34.67 -11.91
N CYS A 191 26.47 -33.78 -12.18
CA CYS A 191 26.52 -32.46 -11.53
C CYS A 191 25.31 -31.57 -11.89
N PRO A 192 24.38 -31.26 -10.96
CA PRO A 192 23.11 -30.60 -11.26
C PRO A 192 23.26 -29.06 -11.33
N CYS A 193 24.17 -28.58 -12.19
CA CYS A 193 24.58 -27.16 -12.24
C CYS A 193 23.43 -26.18 -12.53
N ALA A 194 22.39 -26.60 -13.25
CA ALA A 194 21.26 -25.74 -13.62
C ALA A 194 20.21 -25.60 -12.50
N MET A 195 20.10 -26.61 -11.63
CA MET A 195 19.05 -26.67 -10.61
C MET A 195 19.20 -25.55 -9.57
N GLY A 196 20.43 -25.22 -9.18
CA GLY A 196 20.71 -24.17 -8.19
C GLY A 196 20.43 -22.74 -8.64
N LEU A 197 20.20 -22.51 -9.95
CA LEU A 197 20.00 -21.17 -10.53
C LEU A 197 18.58 -20.91 -11.01
N ALA A 198 17.81 -21.96 -11.31
CA ALA A 198 16.47 -21.84 -11.84
C ALA A 198 15.57 -21.01 -10.90
N THR A 199 15.54 -21.38 -9.62
CA THR A 199 14.69 -20.74 -8.60
C THR A 199 15.08 -19.29 -8.31
N PRO A 200 16.34 -18.96 -7.93
CA PRO A 200 16.68 -17.58 -7.60
C PRO A 200 16.45 -16.64 -8.78
N THR A 201 16.70 -17.09 -10.02
CA THR A 201 16.45 -16.29 -11.22
C THR A 201 14.96 -16.03 -11.41
N ALA A 202 14.12 -17.06 -11.28
CA ALA A 202 12.67 -16.93 -11.44
C ALA A 202 12.05 -16.00 -10.37
N VAL A 203 12.43 -16.19 -9.10
CA VAL A 203 11.97 -15.34 -7.99
C VAL A 203 12.35 -13.88 -8.23
N MET A 204 13.60 -13.64 -8.59
CA MET A 204 14.15 -12.30 -8.69
C MET A 204 13.58 -11.50 -9.87
N VAL A 205 13.34 -12.16 -11.01
CA VAL A 205 12.60 -11.57 -12.13
C VAL A 205 11.13 -11.37 -11.77
N GLY A 206 10.50 -12.35 -11.11
CA GLY A 206 9.11 -12.29 -10.67
C GLY A 206 8.82 -11.15 -9.69
N THR A 207 9.65 -10.97 -8.65
CA THR A 207 9.53 -9.87 -7.70
C THR A 207 9.78 -8.51 -8.34
N GLY A 208 10.76 -8.43 -9.26
CA GLY A 208 11.02 -7.20 -10.02
C GLY A 208 9.82 -6.80 -10.88
N LYS A 209 9.20 -7.79 -11.56
CA LYS A 209 8.02 -7.53 -12.39
C LYS A 209 6.79 -7.19 -11.55
N GLY A 210 6.60 -7.85 -10.40
CA GLY A 210 5.54 -7.52 -9.46
C GLY A 210 5.61 -6.07 -8.98
N ALA A 211 6.81 -5.59 -8.65
CA ALA A 211 7.02 -4.20 -8.22
C ALA A 211 6.65 -3.18 -9.31
N GLU A 212 6.96 -3.47 -10.59
CA GLU A 212 6.52 -2.64 -11.73
C GLU A 212 4.99 -2.58 -11.89
N MET A 213 4.26 -3.54 -11.29
CA MET A 213 2.79 -3.63 -11.32
C MET A 213 2.15 -3.21 -9.99
N GLY A 214 2.89 -2.59 -9.07
CA GLY A 214 2.39 -2.20 -7.75
C GLY A 214 2.20 -3.36 -6.76
N ILE A 215 2.67 -4.57 -7.10
CA ILE A 215 2.57 -5.77 -6.24
C ILE A 215 3.91 -6.00 -5.53
N LEU A 216 3.94 -5.74 -4.23
CA LEU A 216 5.14 -5.84 -3.41
C LEU A 216 5.18 -7.15 -2.63
N PHE A 217 6.02 -8.08 -3.07
CA PHE A 217 6.29 -9.31 -2.33
C PHE A 217 7.33 -9.06 -1.26
N LYS A 218 6.99 -9.29 0.01
CA LYS A 218 7.93 -9.15 1.15
C LYS A 218 8.95 -10.30 1.27
N SER A 219 8.70 -11.41 0.59
CA SER A 219 9.60 -12.57 0.56
C SER A 219 9.41 -13.41 -0.69
N SER A 220 10.44 -14.17 -1.04
CA SER A 220 10.38 -15.17 -2.12
C SER A 220 9.34 -16.26 -1.85
N GLU A 221 9.13 -16.60 -0.58
CA GLU A 221 8.06 -17.49 -0.12
C GLU A 221 6.66 -16.92 -0.36
N ALA A 222 6.47 -15.61 -0.23
CA ALA A 222 5.18 -14.97 -0.49
C ALA A 222 4.82 -15.04 -1.98
N LEU A 223 5.81 -14.85 -2.87
CA LEU A 223 5.62 -14.99 -4.32
C LEU A 223 5.21 -16.43 -4.69
N GLU A 224 5.89 -17.43 -4.15
CA GLU A 224 5.57 -18.84 -4.41
C GLU A 224 4.18 -19.22 -3.87
N ARG A 225 3.87 -18.83 -2.62
CA ARG A 225 2.54 -19.09 -2.04
C ARG A 225 1.44 -18.40 -2.82
N ALA A 226 1.64 -17.16 -3.25
CA ALA A 226 0.68 -16.43 -4.06
C ALA A 226 0.35 -17.17 -5.37
N GLY A 227 1.34 -17.79 -6.02
CA GLY A 227 1.11 -18.61 -7.22
C GLY A 227 0.29 -19.88 -6.98
N GLY A 228 0.23 -20.37 -5.73
CA GLY A 228 -0.57 -21.53 -5.34
C GLY A 228 -1.89 -21.19 -4.64
N THR A 229 -2.20 -19.90 -4.43
CA THR A 229 -3.42 -19.46 -3.73
C THR A 229 -4.65 -19.72 -4.60
N THR A 230 -5.61 -20.47 -4.06
CA THR A 230 -6.91 -20.77 -4.73
C THR A 230 -8.08 -20.02 -4.12
N SER A 231 -7.90 -19.40 -2.95
CA SER A 231 -8.95 -18.71 -2.22
C SER A 231 -8.40 -17.43 -1.62
N VAL A 232 -9.11 -16.32 -1.84
CA VAL A 232 -8.78 -15.00 -1.31
C VAL A 232 -9.91 -14.58 -0.39
N VAL A 233 -9.59 -14.41 0.89
CA VAL A 233 -10.51 -13.83 1.87
C VAL A 233 -10.12 -12.37 2.03
N LEU A 234 -11.03 -11.48 1.67
CA LEU A 234 -10.81 -10.05 1.72
C LEU A 234 -11.39 -9.50 3.02
N ASP A 235 -10.60 -8.70 3.72
CA ASP A 235 -11.17 -7.82 4.74
C ASP A 235 -12.03 -6.74 4.07
N LYS A 236 -13.06 -6.24 4.75
CA LYS A 236 -13.94 -5.23 4.17
C LYS A 236 -13.34 -3.84 4.33
N THR A 237 -12.99 -3.50 5.57
CA THR A 237 -12.60 -2.14 5.95
C THR A 237 -11.17 -1.88 5.49
N GLY A 238 -10.95 -0.83 4.69
CA GLY A 238 -9.61 -0.47 4.21
C GLY A 238 -9.01 -1.40 3.14
N THR A 239 -9.71 -2.47 2.74
CA THR A 239 -9.31 -3.35 1.63
C THR A 239 -10.29 -3.28 0.47
N ILE A 240 -11.58 -3.55 0.72
CA ILE A 240 -12.65 -3.38 -0.30
C ILE A 240 -13.20 -1.95 -0.28
N THR A 241 -13.19 -1.33 0.91
CA THR A 241 -13.73 0.01 1.14
C THR A 241 -12.59 1.02 1.33
N ARG A 242 -12.89 2.31 1.13
CA ARG A 242 -11.96 3.42 1.36
C ARG A 242 -11.50 3.56 2.83
N GLY A 243 -12.13 2.84 3.76
CA GLY A 243 -11.80 2.89 5.19
C GLY A 243 -12.20 4.19 5.89
N GLN A 244 -12.83 5.12 5.18
CA GLN A 244 -13.32 6.40 5.67
C GLN A 244 -14.86 6.42 5.56
N PRO A 245 -15.58 6.75 6.64
CA PRO A 245 -17.01 7.01 6.56
C PRO A 245 -17.28 8.24 5.69
N ALA A 246 -18.39 8.22 4.95
CA ALA A 246 -18.88 9.35 4.19
C ALA A 246 -20.40 9.42 4.37
N VAL A 247 -20.96 10.64 4.37
CA VAL A 247 -22.41 10.82 4.38
C VAL A 247 -22.94 10.42 3.01
N THR A 248 -23.86 9.45 2.97
CA THR A 248 -24.47 8.99 1.72
C THR A 248 -25.88 9.53 1.54
N ASP A 249 -26.64 9.58 2.63
CA ASP A 249 -28.06 9.88 2.62
C ASP A 249 -28.40 10.88 3.73
N LEU A 250 -29.24 11.86 3.40
CA LEU A 250 -29.87 12.77 4.36
C LEU A 250 -31.37 12.48 4.34
N ILE A 251 -31.88 11.91 5.42
CA ILE A 251 -33.30 11.56 5.56
C ILE A 251 -33.92 12.51 6.57
N THR A 252 -34.78 13.40 6.10
CA THR A 252 -35.44 14.41 6.91
C THR A 252 -36.94 14.11 7.05
N LEU A 253 -37.53 14.47 8.19
CA LEU A 253 -38.96 14.29 8.41
C LEU A 253 -39.76 15.24 7.54
N GLU A 254 -40.81 14.72 6.92
CA GLU A 254 -41.85 15.51 6.25
C GLU A 254 -42.46 16.53 7.24
N PRO A 255 -42.60 17.81 6.87
CA PRO A 255 -43.20 18.84 7.73
C PRO A 255 -44.61 18.48 8.26
N SER A 256 -45.35 17.66 7.51
CA SER A 256 -46.68 17.18 7.87
C SER A 256 -46.69 16.26 9.11
N ILE A 257 -45.59 15.55 9.39
CA ILE A 257 -45.44 14.66 10.55
C ILE A 257 -45.07 15.47 11.80
N LEU A 258 -44.28 16.54 11.65
CA LEU A 258 -43.87 17.42 12.76
C LEU A 258 -45.06 18.14 13.44
N LEU A 259 -46.11 18.46 12.66
CA LEU A 259 -47.34 19.09 13.15
C LEU A 259 -48.22 18.15 13.99
N GLN A 260 -48.14 16.82 13.77
CA GLN A 260 -48.92 15.84 14.54
C GLN A 260 -48.26 15.44 15.87
N ALA A 261 -46.95 15.67 16.02
CA ALA A 261 -46.18 15.32 17.21
C ALA A 261 -46.27 16.34 18.37
N GLY A 262 -47.16 17.35 18.28
CA GLY A 262 -47.48 18.24 19.41
C GLY A 262 -46.48 19.36 19.72
N GLY A 263 -45.54 19.65 18.81
CA GLY A 263 -44.62 20.79 18.97
C GLY A 263 -45.33 22.13 18.81
N GLN A 264 -45.60 22.82 19.93
CA GLN A 264 -46.02 24.21 19.89
C GLN A 264 -44.85 25.09 19.43
N GLY A 265 -44.94 25.62 18.21
CA GLY A 265 -44.16 26.77 17.78
C GLY A 265 -42.85 26.46 17.06
N ALA A 266 -42.96 26.10 15.79
CA ALA A 266 -42.16 26.76 14.76
C ALA A 266 -42.98 26.69 13.48
N ALA A 267 -43.24 27.84 12.86
CA ALA A 267 -43.63 27.85 11.46
C ALA A 267 -42.47 27.22 10.70
N VAL A 268 -42.57 25.93 10.40
CA VAL A 268 -41.71 25.32 9.39
C VAL A 268 -42.13 26.00 8.11
N ALA A 269 -41.44 27.08 7.74
CA ALA A 269 -41.60 27.67 6.43
C ALA A 269 -41.45 26.52 5.42
N GLU A 270 -42.27 26.50 4.38
CA GLU A 270 -42.11 25.58 3.25
C GLU A 270 -40.75 25.85 2.60
N TYR A 271 -39.70 25.31 3.20
CA TYR A 271 -38.39 25.28 2.61
C TYR A 271 -38.41 24.19 1.54
N PRO A 272 -37.84 24.44 0.35
CA PRO A 272 -37.49 23.37 -0.57
C PRO A 272 -36.71 22.28 0.20
N ARG A 273 -36.99 20.98 -0.03
CA ARG A 273 -36.34 19.86 0.69
C ARG A 273 -34.82 20.01 0.81
N VAL A 274 -34.17 20.49 -0.26
CA VAL A 274 -32.73 20.76 -0.31
C VAL A 274 -32.26 21.76 0.77
N GLN A 275 -33.06 22.79 1.08
CA GLN A 275 -32.74 23.76 2.12
C GLN A 275 -32.90 23.16 3.53
N GLN A 276 -33.89 22.28 3.71
CA GLN A 276 -34.11 21.58 4.98
C GLN A 276 -33.01 20.56 5.28
N ASP A 277 -32.57 19.81 4.27
CA ASP A 277 -31.48 18.84 4.38
C ASP A 277 -30.15 19.54 4.71
N ASN A 278 -29.88 20.68 4.04
CA ASN A 278 -28.68 21.48 4.31
C ASN A 278 -28.71 22.10 5.71
N GLU A 279 -29.86 22.52 6.21
CA GLU A 279 -29.94 23.09 7.57
C GLU A 279 -29.72 22.02 8.64
N ILE A 280 -30.29 20.82 8.47
CA ILE A 280 -30.05 19.69 9.38
C ILE A 280 -28.57 19.28 9.36
N LEU A 281 -27.98 19.17 8.15
CA LEU A 281 -26.56 18.89 8.00
C LEU A 281 -25.70 19.98 8.64
N ARG A 282 -26.04 21.27 8.45
CA ARG A 282 -25.31 22.41 9.05
C ARG A 282 -25.34 22.35 10.57
N LEU A 283 -26.49 22.11 11.18
CA LEU A 283 -26.64 22.03 12.63
C LEU A 283 -25.90 20.80 13.21
N ALA A 284 -26.02 19.64 12.56
CA ALA A 284 -25.31 18.43 12.96
C ALA A 284 -23.79 18.59 12.85
N ALA A 285 -23.30 19.11 11.71
CA ALA A 285 -21.89 19.38 11.49
C ALA A 285 -21.32 20.43 12.45
N SER A 286 -22.08 21.49 12.76
CA SER A 286 -21.67 22.51 13.72
C SER A 286 -21.50 21.93 15.12
N LEU A 287 -22.37 21.00 15.54
CA LEU A 287 -22.20 20.29 16.80
C LEU A 287 -20.99 19.33 16.76
N GLU A 288 -20.83 18.58 15.67
CA GLU A 288 -19.76 17.60 15.49
C GLU A 288 -18.37 18.23 15.29
N LYS A 289 -18.24 19.57 15.10
CA LYS A 289 -16.93 20.25 15.18
C LYS A 289 -16.19 20.01 16.50
N GLY A 290 -16.93 19.75 17.59
CA GLY A 290 -16.36 19.43 18.89
C GLY A 290 -15.94 17.96 19.07
N SER A 291 -16.14 17.11 18.06
CA SER A 291 -16.02 15.64 18.12
C SER A 291 -14.88 15.13 17.26
N GLU A 292 -14.03 14.26 17.81
CA GLU A 292 -12.96 13.56 17.09
C GLU A 292 -13.42 12.18 16.55
N HIS A 293 -14.73 11.93 16.54
CA HIS A 293 -15.25 10.63 16.10
C HIS A 293 -15.29 10.56 14.56
N PRO A 294 -14.87 9.45 13.91
CA PRO A 294 -14.82 9.34 12.44
C PRO A 294 -16.15 9.61 11.71
N LEU A 295 -17.29 9.39 12.38
CA LEU A 295 -18.61 9.74 11.85
C LEU A 295 -18.90 11.24 11.94
N GLY A 296 -18.45 11.91 13.00
CA GLY A 296 -18.56 13.36 13.14
C GLY A 296 -17.70 14.07 12.11
N GLU A 297 -16.47 13.59 11.91
CA GLU A 297 -15.58 14.06 10.85
C GLU A 297 -16.22 13.94 9.46
N ALA A 298 -16.89 12.82 9.16
CA ALA A 298 -17.60 12.63 7.90
C ALA A 298 -18.75 13.63 7.70
N ILE A 299 -19.49 13.97 8.76
CA ILE A 299 -20.58 14.95 8.73
C ILE A 299 -20.02 16.37 8.51
N VAL A 300 -18.92 16.72 9.20
CA VAL A 300 -18.24 18.01 9.04
C VAL A 300 -17.66 18.15 7.63
N ALA A 301 -17.05 17.09 7.10
CA ALA A 301 -16.50 17.06 5.75
C ALA A 301 -17.60 17.28 4.69
N GLU A 302 -18.72 16.56 4.78
CA GLU A 302 -19.86 16.72 3.87
C GLU A 302 -20.42 18.16 3.90
N ALA A 303 -20.53 18.76 5.09
CA ALA A 303 -20.99 20.15 5.21
C ALA A 303 -19.98 21.14 4.58
N GLY A 304 -18.68 20.85 4.71
CA GLY A 304 -17.61 21.59 4.06
C GLY A 304 -17.67 21.50 2.53
N GLU A 305 -17.87 20.30 1.97
CA GLU A 305 -18.02 20.09 0.51
C GLU A 305 -19.22 20.87 -0.06
N ARG A 306 -20.30 21.00 0.72
CA ARG A 306 -21.49 21.80 0.34
C ARG A 306 -21.34 23.31 0.58
N GLY A 307 -20.21 23.76 1.13
CA GLY A 307 -19.94 25.17 1.42
C GLY A 307 -20.84 25.74 2.52
N LEU A 308 -21.31 24.91 3.46
CA LEU A 308 -22.16 25.35 4.57
C LEU A 308 -21.33 26.07 5.63
N VAL A 309 -21.83 27.20 6.11
CA VAL A 309 -21.18 27.97 7.18
C VAL A 309 -21.55 27.33 8.52
N LEU A 310 -20.56 26.74 9.18
CA LEU A 310 -20.72 26.10 10.48
C LEU A 310 -20.55 27.10 11.63
N SER A 311 -21.34 26.92 12.68
CA SER A 311 -21.26 27.69 13.92
C SER A 311 -20.42 26.97 14.97
N GLU A 312 -19.92 27.70 15.97
CA GLU A 312 -19.27 27.09 17.14
C GLU A 312 -20.33 26.55 18.11
N PRO A 313 -20.20 25.29 18.57
CA PRO A 313 -21.16 24.72 19.52
C PRO A 313 -20.93 25.24 20.94
N GLU A 314 -22.02 25.60 21.61
CA GLU A 314 -22.05 25.94 23.03
C GLU A 314 -22.42 24.71 23.86
N SER A 315 -21.83 24.57 25.06
CA SER A 315 -22.13 23.49 26.01
C SER A 315 -22.03 22.07 25.41
N PHE A 316 -21.07 21.85 24.51
CA PHE A 316 -20.81 20.54 23.90
C PHE A 316 -20.51 19.47 24.95
N LYS A 317 -21.13 18.30 24.80
CA LYS A 317 -20.94 17.14 25.66
C LYS A 317 -20.99 15.86 24.82
N ALA A 318 -19.95 15.05 24.93
CA ALA A 318 -19.89 13.73 24.33
C ALA A 318 -20.27 12.65 25.36
N GLU A 319 -21.21 11.77 24.98
CA GLU A 319 -21.61 10.60 25.75
C GLU A 319 -21.12 9.32 25.07
N VAL A 320 -20.10 8.70 25.67
CA VAL A 320 -19.43 7.52 25.11
C VAL A 320 -20.44 6.39 24.86
N GLY A 321 -20.50 5.93 23.61
CA GLY A 321 -21.42 4.86 23.19
C GLY A 321 -22.86 5.32 22.91
N TYR A 322 -23.14 6.62 22.97
CA TYR A 322 -24.44 7.23 22.71
C TYR A 322 -24.37 8.24 21.56
N GLY A 323 -23.57 9.30 21.70
CA GLY A 323 -23.48 10.39 20.75
C GLY A 323 -23.01 11.70 21.39
N VAL A 324 -23.34 12.83 20.79
CA VAL A 324 -23.00 14.19 21.24
C VAL A 324 -24.25 15.05 21.40
N GLU A 325 -24.27 15.92 22.41
CA GLU A 325 -25.30 16.94 22.62
C GLU A 325 -24.68 18.33 22.84
N GLY A 326 -25.43 19.38 22.52
CA GLY A 326 -25.00 20.77 22.75
C GLY A 326 -26.03 21.78 22.25
N GLN A 327 -25.64 23.05 22.22
CA GLN A 327 -26.41 24.13 21.61
C GLN A 327 -25.68 24.71 20.40
N VAL A 328 -26.43 24.94 19.32
CA VAL A 328 -25.94 25.59 18.09
C VAL A 328 -26.98 26.62 17.67
N ASP A 329 -26.58 27.88 17.52
CA ASP A 329 -27.46 29.00 17.14
C ASP A 329 -28.75 29.08 17.99
N GLY A 330 -28.65 28.82 19.29
CA GLY A 330 -29.79 28.81 20.23
C GLY A 330 -30.68 27.56 20.19
N HIS A 331 -30.39 26.58 19.33
CA HIS A 331 -31.10 25.31 19.26
C HIS A 331 -30.38 24.23 20.07
N LYS A 332 -31.12 23.43 20.86
CA LYS A 332 -30.56 22.23 21.50
C LYS A 332 -30.48 21.10 20.46
N ILE A 333 -29.28 20.65 20.15
CA ILE A 333 -29.00 19.63 19.13
C ILE A 333 -28.48 18.35 19.81
N LEU A 334 -28.95 17.19 19.33
CA LEU A 334 -28.48 15.87 19.74
C LEU A 334 -28.16 15.07 18.47
N VAL A 335 -26.95 14.51 18.39
CA VAL A 335 -26.51 13.64 17.29
C VAL A 335 -26.02 12.34 17.90
N GLY A 336 -26.69 11.22 17.61
CA GLY A 336 -26.34 9.95 18.23
C GLY A 336 -27.25 8.80 17.84
N ASN A 337 -27.05 7.67 18.51
CA ASN A 337 -27.78 6.44 18.22
C ASN A 337 -29.16 6.37 18.91
N LEU A 338 -29.91 5.30 18.64
CA LEU A 338 -31.24 5.04 19.20
C LEU A 338 -31.29 5.11 20.74
N ARG A 339 -30.22 4.67 21.41
CA ARG A 339 -30.17 4.67 22.88
C ARG A 339 -30.13 6.09 23.43
N MET A 340 -29.45 7.01 22.74
CA MET A 340 -29.40 8.43 23.11
C MET A 340 -30.77 9.08 22.99
N MET A 341 -31.47 8.81 21.89
CA MET A 341 -32.82 9.34 21.64
C MET A 341 -33.81 8.82 22.70
N SER A 342 -33.75 7.52 23.01
CA SER A 342 -34.58 6.90 24.04
C SER A 342 -34.30 7.46 25.45
N ALA A 343 -33.03 7.67 25.80
CA ALA A 343 -32.62 8.24 27.08
C ALA A 343 -33.14 9.67 27.29
N HIS A 344 -33.28 10.43 26.20
CA HIS A 344 -33.83 11.78 26.19
C HIS A 344 -35.35 11.85 25.96
N GLY A 345 -36.03 10.69 25.90
CA GLY A 345 -37.48 10.61 25.69
C GLY A 345 -37.95 11.08 24.31
N LEU A 346 -37.05 11.09 23.31
CA LEU A 346 -37.38 11.51 21.94
C LEU A 346 -38.00 10.33 21.16
N ASN A 347 -39.18 10.56 20.59
CA ASN A 347 -39.83 9.61 19.69
C ASN A 347 -39.31 9.78 18.26
N LEU A 348 -39.01 8.68 17.59
CA LEU A 348 -38.47 8.69 16.22
C LEU A 348 -39.55 8.90 15.14
N ASN A 349 -40.82 9.00 15.50
CA ASN A 349 -41.93 9.38 14.60
C ASN A 349 -41.94 8.65 13.25
N GLY A 350 -41.64 7.34 13.26
CA GLY A 350 -41.63 6.48 12.06
C GLY A 350 -40.29 6.35 11.33
N LEU A 351 -39.25 7.13 11.69
CA LEU A 351 -37.91 7.03 11.08
C LEU A 351 -37.17 5.71 11.38
N ALA A 352 -37.65 4.93 12.35
CA ALA A 352 -37.05 3.64 12.68
C ALA A 352 -37.27 2.57 11.58
N GLU A 353 -38.28 2.74 10.72
CA GLU A 353 -38.63 1.79 9.65
C GLU A 353 -38.04 2.17 8.28
N SER A 354 -37.44 3.36 8.14
CA SER A 354 -36.93 3.91 6.88
C SER A 354 -35.44 3.65 6.62
N VAL A 355 -34.77 2.84 7.46
CA VAL A 355 -33.34 2.50 7.39
C VAL A 355 -33.15 0.99 7.30
#